data_AF-A0A7C5Z0F6-F1
#
_entry.id   AF-A0A7C5Z0F6-F1
#
_cell.length_a   1.000
_cell.length_b   1.000
_cell.length_c   1.000
_cell.angle_alpha   90.00
_cell.angle_beta   90.00
_cell.angle_gamma   90.00
#
_symmetry.space_group_name_H-M   'P 1'
#
loop_
_entity.id
_entity.type
_entity.pdbx_description
1 polymer ?
#
loop_
_entity_poly.entity_id
_entity_poly.type
_entity_poly.pdbx_seq_one_letter_code
_entity_poly.pdbx_strand_id
1 'polypeptide(L)'
;MCVFHLEQALQLLIKAKFLEVKGSYPRTHSLRRLLLKFTENWKREEVVRFLDEYRVILRSLERTHISSRFRFYRTMIIMQFL
;
A
#
# COMPACT_ATOMS: atom_id res chain seq x y z
N MET A 1 -9.68 -2.02 -10.14
CA MET A 1 -9.43 -0.56 -10.12
C MET A 1 -9.72 0.05 -8.75
N CYS A 2 -10.93 -0.07 -8.17
CA CYS A 2 -11.26 0.54 -6.86
C CYS A 2 -10.31 0.15 -5.70
N VAL A 3 -10.07 -1.15 -5.49
CA VAL A 3 -9.18 -1.67 -4.43
C VAL A 3 -7.73 -1.17 -4.58
N PHE A 4 -7.26 -1.00 -5.81
CA PHE A 4 -5.93 -0.44 -6.09
C PHE A 4 -5.85 1.05 -5.71
N HIS A 5 -6.85 1.85 -6.10
CA HIS A 5 -6.89 3.26 -5.71
C HIS A 5 -7.02 3.44 -4.19
N LEU A 6 -7.79 2.57 -3.52
CA LEU A 6 -7.85 2.55 -2.06
C LEU A 6 -6.48 2.28 -1.44
N GLU A 7 -5.76 1.26 -1.92
CA GLU A 7 -4.41 0.97 -1.46
C GLU A 7 -3.47 2.17 -1.67
N GLN A 8 -3.49 2.80 -2.84
CA GLN A 8 -2.67 3.99 -3.12
C GLN A 8 -3.03 5.17 -2.22
N ALA A 9 -4.32 5.43 -1.98
CA ALA A 9 -4.77 6.49 -1.09
C ALA A 9 -4.29 6.26 0.35
N LEU A 10 -4.37 5.02 0.85
CA LEU A 10 -3.86 4.66 2.17
C LEU A 10 -2.33 4.83 2.28
N GLN A 11 -1.59 4.42 1.25
CA GLN A 11 -0.14 4.62 1.21
C GLN A 11 0.23 6.11 1.23
N LEU A 12 -0.49 6.95 0.47
CA LEU A 12 -0.25 8.39 0.41
C LEU A 12 -0.58 9.07 1.74
N LEU A 13 -1.70 8.71 2.38
CA LEU A 13 -2.09 9.24 3.69
C LEU A 13 -1.00 8.97 4.74
N ILE A 14 -0.49 7.75 4.82
CA ILE A 14 0.55 7.39 5.79
C ILE A 14 1.86 8.13 5.47
N LYS A 15 2.23 8.26 4.19
CA LYS A 15 3.42 9.03 3.78
C LYS A 15 3.31 10.52 4.11
N ALA A 16 2.13 11.10 3.96
CA ALA A 16 1.86 12.47 4.38
C ALA A 16 2.07 12.64 5.89
N LYS A 17 1.57 11.70 6.72
CA LYS A 17 1.84 11.70 8.16
C LYS A 17 3.31 11.51 8.52
N PHE A 18 4.05 10.70 7.77
CA PHE A 18 5.50 10.63 7.91
C PHE A 18 6.19 11.96 7.60
N LEU A 19 5.77 12.66 6.55
CA LEU A 19 6.30 13.98 6.21
C LEU A 19 6.02 15.00 7.31
N GLU A 20 4.80 15.03 7.83
CA GLU A 20 4.41 15.92 8.94
C GLU A 20 5.27 15.68 10.20
N VAL A 21 5.53 14.42 10.56
CA VAL A 21 6.17 14.07 11.84
C VAL A 21 7.69 13.96 11.75
N LYS A 22 8.23 13.40 10.65
CA LYS A 22 9.66 13.10 10.48
C LYS A 22 10.34 13.93 9.38
N GLY A 23 9.62 14.81 8.68
CA GLY A 23 10.16 15.58 7.54
C GLY A 23 10.54 14.74 6.31
N SER A 24 10.33 13.43 6.37
CA SER A 24 10.68 12.47 5.32
C SER A 24 9.81 11.22 5.43
N TYR A 25 9.68 10.46 4.34
CA TYR A 25 8.90 9.22 4.32
C TYR A 25 9.67 8.03 3.75
N PRO A 26 9.37 6.79 4.18
CA PRO A 26 9.99 5.61 3.60
C PRO A 26 9.63 5.41 2.13
N ARG A 27 10.63 5.17 1.27
CA ARG A 27 10.44 4.82 -0.14
C ARG A 27 10.03 3.36 -0.32
N THR A 28 8.83 3.01 0.12
CA THR A 28 8.22 1.69 -0.08
C THR A 28 6.78 1.82 -0.56
N HIS A 29 6.32 0.80 -1.31
CA HIS A 29 4.94 0.64 -1.75
C HIS A 29 4.20 -0.46 -0.98
N SER A 30 4.78 -0.98 0.11
CA SER A 30 4.06 -1.89 0.99
C SER A 30 3.37 -1.10 2.09
N LEU A 31 2.04 -1.18 2.11
CA LEU A 31 1.21 -0.62 3.15
C LEU A 31 1.58 -1.19 4.54
N ARG A 32 1.81 -2.51 4.65
CA ARG A 32 2.21 -3.14 5.91
C ARG A 32 3.56 -2.64 6.41
N ARG A 33 4.55 -2.46 5.51
CA ARG A 33 5.86 -1.91 5.89
C ARG A 33 5.76 -0.44 6.30
N LEU A 34 4.90 0.35 5.66
CA LEU A 34 4.66 1.74 6.06
C LEU A 34 4.06 1.81 7.47
N LEU A 35 3.02 1.02 7.75
CA LEU A 35 2.39 0.95 9.07
C LEU A 35 3.38 0.50 10.14
N LEU A 36 4.16 -0.55 9.87
CA LEU A 36 5.17 -1.04 10.82
C LEU A 36 6.25 0.00 11.10
N LYS A 37 6.75 0.70 10.09
CA LYS A 37 7.73 1.79 10.30
C LYS A 37 7.15 2.96 11.10
N PHE A 38 5.83 3.17 11.02
CA PHE A 38 5.18 4.23 11.78
C PHE A 38 5.19 3.92 13.28
N THR A 39 5.29 2.63 13.65
CA THR A 39 5.34 2.18 15.04
C THR A 39 6.63 2.49 15.78
N GLU A 40 7.71 2.86 15.08
CA GLU A 40 9.01 3.14 15.70
C GLU A 40 8.92 4.20 16.81
N ASN A 41 7.92 5.09 16.74
CA ASN A 41 7.72 6.18 17.70
C ASN A 41 6.29 6.26 18.27
N TRP A 42 5.39 5.33 17.97
CA TRP A 42 3.96 5.45 18.34
C TRP A 42 3.22 4.10 18.39
N LYS A 43 2.46 3.85 19.48
CA LYS A 43 1.43 2.79 19.59
C LYS A 43 1.79 1.46 18.93
N ARG A 44 3.00 0.96 19.22
CA ARG A 44 3.57 -0.20 18.54
C ARG A 44 2.71 -1.44 18.69
N GLU A 45 2.22 -1.68 19.90
CA GLU A 45 1.42 -2.85 20.21
C GLU A 45 0.06 -2.81 19.52
N GLU A 46 -0.65 -1.67 19.52
CA GLU A 46 -1.93 -1.56 18.81
C GLU A 46 -1.76 -1.79 17.31
N VAL A 47 -0.74 -1.20 16.70
CA VAL A 47 -0.51 -1.34 15.26
C VAL A 47 -0.07 -2.76 14.91
N VAL A 48 0.77 -3.40 15.73
CA VAL A 48 1.16 -4.80 15.50
C VAL A 48 -0.04 -5.72 15.63
N ARG A 49 -0.90 -5.53 16.64
CA ARG A 49 -2.16 -6.29 16.77
C ARG A 49 -3.06 -6.09 15.57
N PHE A 50 -3.25 -4.85 15.12
CA PHE A 50 -4.03 -4.56 13.91
C PHE A 50 -3.44 -5.24 12.66
N LEU A 51 -2.13 -5.20 12.48
CA LEU A 51 -1.45 -5.84 11.35
C LEU A 51 -1.63 -7.37 11.36
N ASP A 52 -1.69 -7.97 12.53
CA ASP A 52 -1.89 -9.42 12.69
C ASP A 52 -3.36 -9.82 12.49
N GLU A 53 -4.29 -9.10 13.12
CA GLU A 53 -5.74 -9.30 12.99
C GLU A 53 -6.19 -9.22 11.53
N TYR A 54 -5.72 -8.20 10.80
CA TYR A 54 -6.11 -7.97 9.40
C TYR A 54 -5.10 -8.52 8.38
N ARG A 55 -4.19 -9.41 8.80
CA ARG A 55 -3.06 -9.87 7.98
C ARG A 55 -3.46 -10.41 6.60
N VAL A 56 -4.53 -11.21 6.53
CA VAL A 56 -5.03 -11.79 5.27
C VAL A 56 -5.59 -10.69 4.35
N ILE A 57 -6.39 -9.79 4.90
CA ILE A 57 -7.03 -8.69 4.16
C ILE A 57 -5.96 -7.74 3.61
N LEU A 58 -5.00 -7.34 4.45
CA LEU A 58 -3.89 -6.47 4.05
C LEU A 58 -3.00 -7.11 2.97
N ARG A 59 -2.80 -8.43 3.01
CA ARG A 59 -2.10 -9.15 1.93
C ARG A 59 -2.90 -9.17 0.64
N SER A 60 -4.22 -9.36 0.72
CA SER A 60 -5.09 -9.31 -0.45
C SER A 60 -5.08 -7.92 -1.08
N LEU A 61 -5.16 -6.87 -0.25
CA LEU A 61 -5.12 -5.47 -0.67
C LEU A 61 -3.85 -5.17 -1.47
N GLU A 62 -2.66 -5.51 -0.93
CA GLU A 62 -1.37 -5.30 -1.61
C GLU A 62 -1.16 -6.18 -2.86
N ARG A 63 -1.79 -7.36 -2.94
CA ARG A 63 -1.65 -8.27 -4.10
C ARG A 63 -2.44 -7.80 -5.33
N THR A 64 -3.43 -6.94 -5.14
CA THR A 64 -4.22 -6.35 -6.24
C THR A 64 -3.36 -5.56 -7.24
N HIS A 65 -2.14 -5.19 -6.84
CA HIS A 65 -1.12 -4.53 -7.66
C HIS A 65 -0.67 -5.37 -8.88
N ILE A 66 -0.79 -6.70 -8.85
CA ILE A 66 -0.33 -7.58 -9.94
C ILE A 66 -1.41 -7.76 -11.00
N SER A 67 -2.68 -7.97 -10.61
CA SER A 67 -3.75 -8.28 -11.57
C SER A 67 -4.18 -7.07 -12.40
N SER A 68 -4.08 -5.85 -11.88
CA SER A 68 -4.41 -4.62 -12.60
C SER A 68 -3.33 -4.20 -13.60
N ARG A 69 -2.04 -4.27 -13.23
CA ARG A 69 -0.93 -3.96 -14.16
C ARG A 69 -0.86 -4.95 -15.31
N PHE A 70 -0.89 -6.26 -15.06
CA PHE A 70 -0.81 -7.25 -16.15
C PHE A 70 -2.00 -7.17 -17.12
N ARG A 71 -3.21 -6.89 -16.61
CA ARG A 71 -4.38 -6.72 -17.48
C ARG A 71 -4.30 -5.42 -18.29
N PHE A 72 -3.79 -4.32 -17.71
CA PHE A 72 -3.61 -3.06 -18.42
C PHE A 72 -2.52 -3.12 -19.51
N TYR A 73 -1.34 -3.67 -19.20
CA TYR A 73 -0.27 -3.84 -20.19
C TYR A 73 -0.66 -4.82 -21.31
N ARG A 74 -1.39 -5.89 -21.00
CA ARG A 74 -1.89 -6.83 -22.01
C ARG A 74 -2.91 -6.17 -22.94
N THR A 75 -3.83 -5.35 -22.43
CA THR A 75 -4.78 -4.60 -23.27
C THR A 75 -4.07 -3.55 -24.13
N MET A 76 -3.10 -2.83 -23.56
CA MET A 76 -2.36 -1.79 -24.28
C MET A 76 -1.46 -2.35 -25.40
N ILE A 77 -0.88 -3.53 -25.20
CA ILE A 77 -0.13 -4.23 -26.25
C ILE A 77 -1.09 -4.73 -27.35
N ILE A 78 -2.24 -5.31 -27.01
CA ILE A 78 -3.22 -5.79 -28.01
C ILE A 78 -3.79 -4.64 -28.86
N MET A 79 -3.98 -3.44 -28.29
CA MET A 79 -4.43 -2.26 -29.04
C MET A 79 -3.35 -1.60 -29.91
N GLN A 80 -2.08 -2.02 -29.83
CA GLN A 80 -1.02 -1.58 -30.76
C GLN A 80 -0.86 -2.52 -31.96
N PHE A 81 -1.51 -3.69 -31.94
CA PHE A 81 -1.48 -4.69 -33.01
C PHE A 81 -2.87 -4.90 -33.67
N LEU A 82 -3.80 -3.97 -33.44
CA LEU A 82 -5.08 -3.79 -34.14
C LEU A 82 -5.12 -2.38 -34.72
#